data_AF-A0AAV4X6V3-F1
#
_entry.id   AF-A0AAV4X6V3-F1
#
_cell.length_a   1.000
_cell.length_b   1.000
_cell.length_c   1.000
_cell.angle_alpha   90.00
_cell.angle_beta   90.00
_cell.angle_gamma   90.00
#
_symmetry.space_group_name_H-M   'P 1'
#
loop_
_entity.id
_entity.type
_entity.pdbx_description
1 polymer ?
#
loop_
_entity_poly.entity_id
_entity_poly.type
_entity_poly.pdbx_seq_one_letter_code
_entity_poly.pdbx_strand_id
1 'polypeptide(L)'
;MNFFKADYLSLSKYRNTYDNGQLAACILFLVLETLAGVALLSLSIWMYVDTAKFLVSDHHDKFFVSIYILMAAGSLMTLVGFLGCCGAMQESSCMLGTFSTFVILIFAAEIAGAVYGYSHKDEVKTALTKTVTNMVKNEYSVQDAVTLAVDAMQKKDGLLWCQWYQRLGEF
;
A
#
# COMPACT_ATOMS: atom_id res chain seq x y z
N MET A 1 33.79 28.38 31.43
CA MET A 1 32.65 27.45 31.64
C MET A 1 31.31 27.92 31.02
N ASN A 2 31.21 29.16 30.50
CA ASN A 2 29.98 29.65 29.85
C ASN A 2 29.95 29.41 28.32
N PHE A 3 31.11 29.19 27.69
CA PHE A 3 31.23 28.97 26.24
C PHE A 3 30.65 27.62 25.80
N PHE A 4 30.91 26.53 26.54
CA PHE A 4 30.40 25.18 26.24
C PHE A 4 28.87 25.05 26.40
N LYS A 5 28.27 25.87 27.27
CA LYS A 5 26.81 25.90 27.49
C LYS A 5 26.08 26.64 26.37
N ALA A 6 26.74 27.60 25.72
CA ALA A 6 26.20 28.32 24.56
C ALA A 6 26.15 27.43 23.31
N ASP A 7 27.19 26.62 23.08
CA ASP A 7 27.21 25.63 21.98
C ASP A 7 26.25 24.46 22.19
N TYR A 8 26.08 24.00 23.44
CA TYR A 8 25.09 22.94 23.74
C TYR A 8 23.65 23.43 23.57
N LEU A 9 23.37 24.70 23.89
CA LEU A 9 22.04 25.30 23.68
C LEU A 9 21.74 25.57 22.20
N SER A 10 22.73 25.98 21.40
CA SER A 10 22.55 26.20 19.96
C SER A 10 22.41 24.87 19.20
N LEU A 11 23.14 23.84 19.59
CA LEU A 11 22.99 22.48 19.05
C LEU A 11 21.71 21.79 19.51
N SER A 12 21.24 21.99 20.76
CA SER A 12 19.92 21.47 21.18
C SER A 12 18.77 22.19 20.48
N LYS A 13 18.93 23.47 20.16
CA LYS A 13 17.96 24.27 19.40
C LYS A 13 17.99 23.95 17.91
N TYR A 14 19.16 23.70 17.31
CA TYR A 14 19.30 23.24 15.93
C TYR A 14 18.82 21.80 15.75
N ARG A 15 19.15 20.91 16.70
CA ARG A 15 18.56 19.57 16.82
C ARG A 15 17.04 19.69 16.95
N ASN A 16 16.50 20.46 17.89
CA ASN A 16 15.05 20.68 18.00
C ASN A 16 14.42 21.25 16.72
N THR A 17 15.01 22.22 16.04
CA THR A 17 14.40 22.82 14.84
C THR A 17 14.47 21.93 13.60
N TYR A 18 15.55 21.14 13.44
CA TYR A 18 15.67 20.15 12.35
C TYR A 18 14.86 18.89 12.63
N ASP A 19 14.86 18.42 13.89
CA ASP A 19 14.03 17.34 14.41
C ASP A 19 12.55 17.72 14.27
N ASN A 20 12.10 18.90 14.72
CA ASN A 20 10.69 19.30 14.60
C ASN A 20 10.18 19.41 13.14
N GLY A 21 11.01 19.83 12.19
CA GLY A 21 10.62 19.92 10.77
C GLY A 21 10.62 18.57 10.04
N GLN A 22 11.67 17.75 10.24
CA GLN A 22 11.76 16.43 9.60
C GLN A 22 10.88 15.39 10.28
N LEU A 23 10.77 15.41 11.61
CA LEU A 23 9.87 14.55 12.37
C LEU A 23 8.41 14.83 12.00
N ALA A 24 8.02 16.11 11.85
CA ALA A 24 6.68 16.46 11.38
C ALA A 24 6.40 15.92 9.97
N ALA A 25 7.36 16.01 9.05
CA ALA A 25 7.21 15.44 7.70
C ALA A 25 7.08 13.91 7.73
N CYS A 26 7.89 13.22 8.54
CA CYS A 26 7.81 11.77 8.75
C CYS A 26 6.45 11.36 9.35
N ILE A 27 5.97 12.08 10.37
CA ILE A 27 4.67 11.82 11.00
C ILE A 27 3.53 12.06 10.00
N LEU A 28 3.58 13.14 9.22
CA LEU A 28 2.57 13.41 8.19
C LEU A 28 2.52 12.27 7.16
N PHE A 29 3.67 11.80 6.68
CA PHE A 29 3.74 10.67 5.77
C PHE A 29 3.14 9.38 6.37
N LEU A 30 3.47 9.06 7.62
CA LEU A 30 2.94 7.89 8.33
C LEU A 30 1.43 7.98 8.58
N VAL A 31 0.92 9.19 8.86
CA VAL A 31 -0.52 9.43 9.02
C VAL A 31 -1.24 9.25 7.69
N LEU A 32 -0.68 9.76 6.58
CA LEU A 32 -1.24 9.55 5.24
C LEU A 32 -1.30 8.06 4.88
N GLU A 33 -0.26 7.30 5.20
CA GLU A 33 -0.22 5.86 4.99
C GLU A 33 -1.27 5.12 5.83
N THR A 34 -1.45 5.55 7.09
CA THR A 34 -2.49 5.00 7.97
C THR A 34 -3.90 5.27 7.42
N LEU A 35 -4.14 6.49 6.93
CA LEU A 35 -5.41 6.86 6.30
C LEU A 35 -5.67 6.07 5.01
N ALA A 36 -4.64 5.87 4.19
CA ALA A 36 -4.71 5.02 3.00
C ALA A 36 -5.03 3.56 3.37
N GLY A 37 -4.40 3.02 4.41
CA GLY A 37 -4.67 1.66 4.92
C GLY A 37 -6.12 1.50 5.39
N VAL A 38 -6.66 2.47 6.13
CA VAL A 38 -8.08 2.46 6.57
C VAL A 38 -9.03 2.57 5.38
N ALA A 39 -8.72 3.40 4.38
CA ALA A 39 -9.51 3.49 3.16
C ALA A 39 -9.52 2.15 2.40
N LEU A 40 -8.37 1.49 2.26
CA LEU A 40 -8.26 0.17 1.63
C LEU A 40 -9.02 -0.91 2.41
N LEU A 41 -8.95 -0.91 3.74
CA LEU A 41 -9.76 -1.82 4.57
C LEU A 41 -11.26 -1.60 4.36
N SER A 42 -11.69 -0.35 4.36
CA SER A 42 -13.10 0.01 4.16
C SER A 42 -13.59 -0.46 2.79
N LEU A 43 -12.78 -0.27 1.74
CA LEU A 43 -13.05 -0.76 0.39
C LEU A 43 -13.13 -2.30 0.35
N SER A 44 -12.20 -2.98 1.01
CA SER A 44 -12.16 -4.45 1.05
C SER A 44 -13.41 -5.04 1.73
N ILE A 45 -13.84 -4.42 2.83
CA ILE A 45 -15.05 -4.82 3.55
C ILE A 45 -16.30 -4.54 2.71
N TRP A 46 -16.36 -3.39 2.03
CA TRP A 46 -17.45 -3.10 1.10
C TRP A 46 -17.53 -4.19 0.02
N MET A 47 -16.42 -4.48 -0.67
CA MET A 47 -16.36 -5.51 -1.71
C MET A 47 -16.79 -6.89 -1.19
N TYR A 48 -16.39 -7.25 0.04
CA TYR A 48 -16.82 -8.49 0.68
C TYR A 48 -18.35 -8.56 0.85
N VAL A 49 -18.95 -7.48 1.37
CA VAL A 49 -20.40 -7.41 1.61
C VAL A 49 -21.20 -7.44 0.31
N ASP A 50 -20.72 -6.75 -0.72
CA ASP A 50 -21.37 -6.70 -2.03
C ASP A 50 -21.32 -8.08 -2.71
N THR A 51 -20.13 -8.67 -2.75
CA THR A 51 -19.89 -10.02 -3.28
C THR A 51 -20.73 -11.08 -2.55
N ALA A 52 -20.85 -10.99 -1.21
CA ALA A 52 -21.66 -11.92 -0.42
C ALA A 52 -23.17 -11.86 -0.76
N LYS A 53 -23.68 -10.74 -1.27
CA LYS A 53 -25.09 -10.60 -1.68
C LYS A 53 -25.38 -11.22 -3.04
N PHE A 54 -24.43 -11.14 -3.98
CA PHE A 54 -24.59 -11.66 -5.34
C PHE A 54 -24.23 -13.14 -5.49
N LEU A 55 -23.38 -13.69 -4.62
CA LEU A 55 -22.85 -15.07 -4.73
C LEU A 55 -23.67 -16.16 -4.04
N VAL A 56 -24.94 -15.91 -3.69
CA VAL A 56 -25.87 -16.99 -3.31
C VAL A 56 -26.13 -17.95 -4.49
N SER A 57 -25.73 -17.61 -5.71
CA SER A 57 -26.10 -18.37 -6.91
C SER A 57 -24.97 -19.06 -7.70
N ASP A 58 -23.68 -18.81 -7.51
CA ASP A 58 -22.65 -19.59 -8.23
C ASP A 58 -21.24 -19.56 -7.61
N HIS A 59 -20.52 -20.68 -7.71
CA HIS A 59 -19.20 -20.93 -7.11
C HIS A 59 -18.10 -20.06 -7.72
N HIS A 60 -17.79 -18.92 -7.09
CA HIS A 60 -16.63 -18.08 -7.44
C HIS A 60 -15.67 -17.89 -6.25
N ASP A 61 -15.11 -18.99 -5.77
CA ASP A 61 -14.14 -19.03 -4.65
C ASP A 61 -12.90 -18.14 -4.85
N LYS A 62 -12.52 -17.89 -6.12
CA LYS A 62 -11.30 -17.13 -6.45
C LYS A 62 -11.43 -15.61 -6.20
N PHE A 63 -12.65 -15.07 -6.26
CA PHE A 63 -12.87 -13.64 -5.97
C PHE A 63 -12.72 -13.36 -4.48
N PHE A 64 -13.24 -14.26 -3.62
CA PHE A 64 -13.05 -14.16 -2.17
C PHE A 64 -11.58 -14.19 -1.78
N VAL A 65 -10.76 -15.02 -2.41
CA VAL A 65 -9.30 -15.04 -2.16
C VAL A 65 -8.68 -13.65 -2.39
N SER A 66 -9.06 -12.95 -3.47
CA SER A 66 -8.56 -11.60 -3.73
C SER A 66 -9.01 -10.60 -2.66
N ILE A 67 -10.28 -10.66 -2.24
CA ILE A 67 -10.84 -9.78 -1.21
C ILE A 67 -10.15 -10.01 0.15
N TYR A 68 -9.89 -11.28 0.51
CA TYR A 68 -9.14 -11.61 1.72
C TYR A 68 -7.71 -11.08 1.70
N ILE A 69 -7.02 -11.14 0.55
CA ILE A 69 -5.68 -10.58 0.39
C ILE A 69 -5.70 -9.05 0.54
N LEU A 70 -6.65 -8.36 -0.09
CA LEU A 70 -6.81 -6.90 0.06
C LEU A 70 -7.10 -6.51 1.52
N MET A 71 -7.96 -7.26 2.20
CA MET A 71 -8.28 -7.04 3.61
C MET A 71 -7.06 -7.28 4.51
N ALA A 72 -6.30 -8.35 4.27
CA ALA A 72 -5.05 -8.62 4.98
C ALA A 72 -4.03 -7.49 4.75
N ALA A 73 -3.82 -7.07 3.51
CA ALA A 73 -2.91 -5.98 3.16
C ALA A 73 -3.31 -4.66 3.84
N GLY A 74 -4.58 -4.25 3.74
CA GLY A 74 -5.07 -3.04 4.41
C GLY A 74 -4.93 -3.09 5.93
N SER A 75 -5.14 -4.25 6.55
CA SER A 75 -4.95 -4.44 7.99
C SER A 75 -3.49 -4.29 8.38
N LEU A 76 -2.58 -4.87 7.60
CA LEU A 76 -1.14 -4.81 7.84
C LEU A 76 -0.64 -3.36 7.67
N MET A 77 -1.08 -2.66 6.61
CA MET A 77 -0.75 -1.24 6.39
C MET A 77 -1.23 -0.36 7.54
N THR A 78 -2.46 -0.57 8.04
CA THR A 78 -3.01 0.19 9.16
C THR A 78 -2.25 -0.09 10.47
N LEU A 79 -1.92 -1.37 10.74
CA LEU A 79 -1.15 -1.76 11.93
C LEU A 79 0.28 -1.20 11.90
N VAL A 80 0.97 -1.29 10.76
CA VAL A 80 2.32 -0.75 10.58
C VAL A 80 2.30 0.77 10.70
N GLY A 81 1.30 1.45 10.14
CA GLY A 81 1.12 2.90 10.25
C GLY A 81 0.88 3.36 11.70
N PHE A 82 0.01 2.64 12.44
CA PHE A 82 -0.24 2.92 13.85
C PHE A 82 1.00 2.70 14.73
N LEU A 83 1.69 1.57 14.54
CA LEU A 83 2.95 1.28 15.23
C LEU A 83 4.06 2.26 14.85
N GLY A 84 4.08 2.76 13.60
CA GLY A 84 5.00 3.79 13.15
C GLY A 84 4.77 5.15 13.83
N CYS A 85 3.51 5.57 13.97
CA CYS A 85 3.16 6.79 14.70
C CYS A 85 3.48 6.68 16.20
N CYS A 86 3.12 5.56 16.83
CA CYS A 86 3.49 5.29 18.23
C CYS A 86 5.01 5.22 18.41
N GLY A 87 5.72 4.56 17.49
CA GLY A 87 7.17 4.39 17.52
C GLY A 87 7.94 5.70 17.36
N ALA A 88 7.40 6.63 16.57
CA ALA A 88 7.95 7.98 16.45
C ALA A 88 7.75 8.82 17.72
N MET A 89 6.66 8.60 18.47
CA MET A 89 6.38 9.33 19.71
C MET A 89 7.07 8.76 20.94
N GLN A 90 7.60 7.54 20.89
CA GLN A 90 8.09 6.86 22.08
C GLN A 90 9.62 6.65 22.03
N GLU A 91 10.35 7.35 22.91
CA GLU A 91 11.78 7.14 23.18
C GLU A 91 12.11 5.77 23.84
N SER A 92 11.20 4.78 23.76
CA SER A 92 11.34 3.47 24.39
C SER A 92 11.93 2.44 23.42
N SER A 93 13.11 1.90 23.78
CA SER A 93 13.81 0.88 22.99
C SER A 93 13.02 -0.42 22.79
N CYS A 94 12.06 -0.73 23.68
CA CYS A 94 11.26 -1.95 23.59
C CYS A 94 10.26 -1.91 22.42
N MET A 95 9.62 -0.76 22.18
CA MET A 95 8.62 -0.62 21.13
C MET A 95 9.25 -0.47 19.73
N LEU A 96 10.46 0.08 19.65
CA LEU A 96 11.23 0.10 18.41
C LEU A 96 11.73 -1.30 18.02
N GLY A 97 12.08 -2.13 19.01
CA GLY A 97 12.50 -3.51 18.80
C GLY A 97 11.39 -4.41 18.23
N THR A 98 10.16 -4.28 18.72
CA THR A 98 9.02 -5.01 18.19
C THR A 98 8.68 -4.58 16.77
N PHE A 99 8.68 -3.27 16.48
CA PHE A 99 8.49 -2.74 15.14
C PHE A 99 9.52 -3.30 14.15
N SER A 100 10.80 -3.24 14.51
CA SER A 100 11.88 -3.79 13.69
C SER A 100 11.70 -5.28 13.39
N THR A 101 11.28 -6.05 14.41
CA THR A 101 11.03 -7.50 14.24
C THR A 101 9.89 -7.76 13.26
N PHE A 102 8.77 -7.04 13.36
CA PHE A 102 7.65 -7.19 12.44
C PHE A 102 8.03 -6.84 11.00
N VAL A 103 8.80 -5.76 10.79
CA VAL A 103 9.25 -5.37 9.45
C VAL A 103 10.17 -6.43 8.83
N ILE A 104 11.09 -7.01 9.60
CA ILE A 104 11.95 -8.10 9.12
C ILE A 104 11.13 -9.33 8.72
N LEU A 105 10.10 -9.67 9.51
CA LEU A 105 9.20 -10.79 9.19
C LEU A 105 8.39 -10.52 7.92
N ILE A 106 7.87 -9.31 7.74
CA ILE A 106 7.15 -8.90 6.52
C ILE A 106 8.08 -8.98 5.31
N PHE A 107 9.30 -8.46 5.43
CA PHE A 107 10.27 -8.50 4.34
C PHE A 107 10.66 -9.92 3.93
N ALA A 108 10.83 -10.83 4.91
CA ALA A 108 11.07 -12.23 4.62
C ALA A 108 9.87 -12.88 3.90
N ALA A 109 8.64 -12.54 4.30
CA ALA A 109 7.42 -13.01 3.65
C ALA A 109 7.28 -12.45 2.22
N GLU A 110 7.65 -11.19 1.98
CA GLU A 110 7.66 -10.58 0.64
C GLU A 110 8.63 -11.30 -0.30
N ILE A 111 9.85 -11.61 0.17
CA ILE A 111 10.83 -12.36 -0.63
C ILE A 111 10.28 -13.75 -0.95
N ALA A 112 9.73 -14.46 0.03
CA ALA A 112 9.13 -15.78 -0.18
C ALA A 112 7.97 -15.72 -1.19
N GLY A 113 7.09 -14.72 -1.07
CA GLY A 113 6.00 -14.47 -2.00
C GLY A 113 6.48 -14.14 -3.41
N ALA A 114 7.53 -13.31 -3.54
CA ALA A 114 8.13 -12.96 -4.83
C ALA A 114 8.73 -14.18 -5.53
N VAL A 115 9.46 -15.03 -4.80
CA VAL A 115 10.03 -16.28 -5.33
C VAL A 115 8.92 -17.26 -5.73
N TYR A 116 7.88 -17.39 -4.91
CA TYR A 116 6.72 -18.23 -5.23
C TYR A 116 5.99 -17.74 -6.49
N GLY A 117 5.70 -16.45 -6.56
CA GLY A 117 5.05 -15.83 -7.72
C GLY A 117 5.87 -15.93 -9.00
N TYR A 118 7.20 -15.79 -8.91
CA TYR A 118 8.09 -15.94 -10.05
C TYR A 118 8.17 -17.39 -10.55
N SER A 119 8.21 -18.37 -9.65
CA SER A 119 8.26 -19.79 -10.03
C SER A 119 6.97 -20.27 -10.70
N HIS A 120 5.81 -19.69 -10.35
CA HIS A 120 4.49 -20.03 -10.91
C HIS A 120 3.90 -18.91 -11.78
N LYS A 121 4.76 -18.17 -12.48
CA LYS A 121 4.38 -16.97 -13.27
C LYS A 121 3.22 -17.21 -14.24
N ASP A 122 3.14 -18.39 -14.87
CA ASP A 122 2.12 -18.69 -15.87
C ASP A 122 0.73 -18.90 -15.24
N GLU A 123 0.69 -19.52 -14.06
CA GLU A 123 -0.53 -19.67 -13.27
C GLU A 123 -1.00 -18.34 -12.72
N VAL A 124 -0.09 -17.53 -12.18
CA VAL A 124 -0.38 -16.18 -11.68
C VAL A 124 -0.91 -15.29 -12.80
N LYS A 125 -0.28 -15.31 -13.98
CA LYS A 125 -0.73 -14.55 -15.15
C LYS A 125 -2.13 -14.98 -15.57
N THR A 126 -2.39 -16.28 -15.66
CA THR A 126 -3.69 -16.81 -16.05
C THR A 126 -4.78 -16.47 -15.03
N ALA A 127 -4.48 -16.56 -13.74
CA ALA A 127 -5.39 -16.18 -12.66
C ALA A 127 -5.70 -14.67 -12.73
N LEU A 128 -4.67 -13.83 -12.86
CA LEU A 128 -4.81 -12.38 -12.95
C LEU A 128 -5.65 -11.96 -14.16
N THR A 129 -5.37 -12.51 -15.35
CA THR A 129 -6.14 -12.20 -16.56
C THR A 129 -7.61 -12.58 -16.40
N LYS A 130 -7.91 -13.72 -15.76
CA LYS A 130 -9.30 -14.13 -15.49
C LYS A 130 -9.99 -13.16 -14.53
N THR A 131 -9.33 -12.78 -13.44
CA THR A 131 -9.89 -11.83 -12.45
C THR A 131 -10.15 -10.46 -13.08
N VAL A 132 -9.18 -9.90 -13.79
CA VAL A 132 -9.33 -8.59 -14.46
C VAL A 132 -10.41 -8.63 -15.52
N THR A 133 -10.47 -9.68 -16.35
CA THR A 133 -11.51 -9.81 -17.38
C THR A 133 -12.90 -9.90 -16.77
N ASN A 134 -13.05 -10.62 -15.64
CA ASN A 134 -14.32 -10.73 -14.95
C ASN A 134 -14.74 -9.41 -14.29
N MET A 135 -13.81 -8.68 -13.67
CA MET A 135 -14.08 -7.33 -13.13
C MET A 135 -14.54 -6.38 -14.24
N VAL A 136 -13.86 -6.36 -15.39
CA VAL A 136 -14.24 -5.50 -16.52
C VAL A 136 -15.59 -5.91 -17.12
N LYS A 137 -15.94 -7.21 -17.16
CA LYS A 137 -17.22 -7.64 -17.74
C LYS A 137 -18.42 -7.36 -16.83
N ASN A 138 -18.26 -7.49 -15.52
CA ASN A 138 -19.37 -7.46 -14.58
C ASN A 138 -19.51 -6.13 -13.84
N GLU A 139 -18.40 -5.42 -13.57
CA GLU A 139 -18.39 -4.25 -12.68
C GLU A 139 -18.09 -2.93 -13.42
N TYR A 140 -17.60 -3.00 -14.67
CA TYR A 140 -17.38 -1.82 -15.51
C TYR A 140 -18.71 -1.13 -15.82
N SER A 141 -18.80 0.17 -15.60
CA SER A 141 -20.02 1.02 -15.67
C SER A 141 -21.06 0.84 -14.56
N VAL A 142 -20.89 -0.13 -13.64
CA VAL A 142 -21.77 -0.31 -12.48
C VAL A 142 -21.22 0.44 -11.26
N GLN A 143 -19.92 0.33 -11.02
CA GLN A 143 -19.23 1.06 -9.96
C GLN A 143 -18.30 2.14 -10.54
N ASP A 144 -18.52 3.39 -10.12
CA ASP A 144 -17.68 4.53 -10.50
C ASP A 144 -16.22 4.35 -10.04
N ALA A 145 -16.00 3.75 -8.87
CA ALA A 145 -14.67 3.51 -8.33
C ALA A 145 -13.85 2.53 -9.19
N VAL A 146 -14.47 1.44 -9.65
CA VAL A 146 -13.82 0.44 -10.52
C VAL A 146 -13.59 1.01 -11.91
N THR A 147 -14.57 1.73 -12.45
CA THR A 147 -14.46 2.37 -13.78
C THR A 147 -13.34 3.40 -13.78
N LEU A 148 -13.25 4.26 -12.75
CA LEU A 148 -12.17 5.24 -12.61
C LEU A 148 -10.79 4.58 -12.48
N ALA A 149 -10.69 3.51 -11.70
CA ALA A 149 -9.43 2.78 -11.54
C ALA A 149 -8.99 2.12 -12.86
N VAL A 150 -9.92 1.47 -13.58
CA VAL A 150 -9.65 0.84 -14.88
C VAL A 150 -9.27 1.89 -15.92
N ASP A 151 -10.00 3.00 -16.02
CA ASP A 151 -9.71 4.09 -16.96
C ASP A 151 -8.36 4.76 -16.64
N ALA A 152 -8.01 4.94 -15.37
CA ALA A 152 -6.71 5.48 -14.96
C ALA A 152 -5.56 4.56 -15.36
N MET A 153 -5.71 3.24 -15.18
CA MET A 153 -4.73 2.25 -15.63
C MET A 153 -4.59 2.27 -17.16
N GLN A 154 -5.71 2.21 -17.88
CA GLN A 154 -5.72 2.22 -19.35
C GLN A 154 -5.14 3.51 -19.94
N LYS A 155 -5.37 4.65 -19.29
CA LYS A 155 -4.83 5.95 -19.71
C LYS A 155 -3.30 5.99 -19.65
N LYS A 156 -2.70 5.40 -18.62
CA LYS A 156 -1.23 5.36 -18.46
C LYS A 156 -0.57 4.49 -19.54
N ASP A 157 -1.13 3.31 -19.83
CA ASP A 157 -0.59 2.41 -20.85
C ASP A 157 -0.85 2.95 -22.27
N GLY A 158 -2.03 3.52 -22.53
CA GLY A 158 -2.35 4.15 -23.82
C GLY A 158 -1.44 5.34 -24.15
N LEU A 159 -1.11 6.18 -23.15
CA LEU A 159 -0.16 7.30 -23.32
C LEU A 159 1.27 6.83 -23.62
N LEU A 160 1.72 5.75 -22.97
CA LEU A 160 3.04 5.18 -23.22
C LEU A 160 3.13 4.57 -24.62
N TRP A 161 2.10 3.88 -25.10
CA TRP A 161 2.02 3.39 -26.48
C TRP A 161 2.05 4.52 -27.51
N CYS A 162 1.28 5.60 -27.29
CA CYS A 162 1.30 6.78 -28.16
C CYS A 162 2.67 7.48 -28.17
N GLN A 163 3.31 7.63 -27.01
CA GLN A 163 4.65 8.22 -26.90
C GLN A 163 5.75 7.35 -27.55
N TRP A 164 5.70 6.02 -27.37
CA TRP A 164 6.63 5.11 -28.03
C TRP A 164 6.44 5.05 -29.54
N TYR A 165 5.19 5.07 -30.02
CA TYR A 165 4.88 5.07 -31.45
C TYR A 165 5.36 6.35 -32.14
N GLN A 166 5.14 7.53 -31.53
CA GLN A 166 5.69 8.79 -32.06
C GLN A 166 7.22 8.79 -32.14
N ARG A 167 7.90 8.13 -31.20
CA ARG A 167 9.37 8.01 -31.18
C ARG A 167 9.91 7.04 -32.24
N LEU A 168 9.11 6.06 -32.67
CA LEU A 168 9.49 5.08 -33.70
C LEU A 168 9.26 5.57 -35.14
N GLY A 169 8.54 6.68 -35.33
CA GLY A 169 8.36 7.32 -36.65
C GLY A 169 9.46 8.31 -37.04
N GLU A 170 10.47 8.51 -36.18
CA GLU A 170 11.61 9.40 -36.42
C GLU A 170 12.95 8.65 -36.66
N PHE A 171 12.89 7.34 -36.90
CA PHE A 171 14.00 6.51 -37.43
C PHE A 171 13.60 5.88 -38.76
#